data_AF-A0A967JS68-F1
#
_entry.id   AF-A0A967JS68-F1
#
_cell.length_a   1.000
_cell.length_b   1.000
_cell.length_c   1.000
_cell.angle_alpha   90.00
_cell.angle_beta   90.00
_cell.angle_gamma   90.00
#
_symmetry.space_group_name_H-M   'P 1'
#
loop_
_entity.id
_entity.type
_entity.pdbx_description
1 polymer ?
#
loop_
_entity_poly.entity_id
_entity_poly.type
_entity_poly.pdbx_seq_one_letter_code
_entity_poly.pdbx_strand_id
1 'polypeptide(L)'
;MTIAFGPQDIQREHDWLGCQLGWRFLYAPERTLREADVALITLNPGGDRYQPPAWSYEGGDAYCSERWGDCEPGAHALQRQVQRLFAIMSVEPTAVLSGVLVPFRSRRWESWPQQA
;
A
#
# COMPACT_ATOMS: atom_id res chain seq x y z
N MET A 1 10.23 20.66 -17.59
CA MET A 1 10.91 19.36 -17.45
C MET A 1 10.03 18.50 -16.58
N THR A 2 9.24 17.60 -17.18
CA THR A 2 8.39 16.69 -16.43
C THR A 2 9.26 15.52 -15.98
N ILE A 3 9.55 15.42 -14.70
CA ILE A 3 10.14 14.20 -14.14
C ILE A 3 9.01 13.17 -14.15
N ALA A 4 9.10 12.18 -15.03
CA ALA A 4 8.17 11.06 -15.04
C ALA A 4 8.63 10.07 -13.96
N PHE A 5 7.91 10.04 -12.84
CA PHE A 5 8.06 9.02 -11.81
C PHE A 5 7.26 7.78 -12.19
N GLY A 6 7.86 6.59 -12.07
CA GLY A 6 7.18 5.35 -12.41
C GLY A 6 7.70 4.10 -11.69
N PRO A 7 7.16 2.91 -12.04
CA PRO A 7 7.55 1.63 -11.44
C PRO A 7 9.06 1.36 -11.48
N GLN A 8 9.75 1.81 -12.53
CA GLN A 8 11.18 1.60 -12.70
C GLN A 8 12.01 2.39 -11.67
N ASP A 9 11.53 3.56 -11.24
CA ASP A 9 12.19 4.36 -10.21
C ASP A 9 12.09 3.66 -8.85
N ILE A 10 10.90 3.15 -8.52
CA ILE A 10 10.68 2.39 -7.28
C ILE A 10 11.55 1.12 -7.27
N GLN A 11 11.60 0.40 -8.39
CA GLN A 11 12.43 -0.79 -8.51
C GLN A 11 13.92 -0.47 -8.33
N ARG A 12 14.41 0.61 -8.96
CA ARG A 12 15.80 1.05 -8.83
C ARG A 12 16.16 1.36 -7.37
N GLU A 13 15.32 2.11 -6.66
CA GLU A 13 15.54 2.42 -5.24
C GLU A 13 15.42 1.20 -4.34
N HIS A 14 14.47 0.30 -4.61
CA HIS A 14 14.33 -0.99 -3.92
C HIS A 14 15.63 -1.80 -3.99
N ASP A 15 16.21 -1.89 -5.19
CA ASP A 15 17.43 -2.66 -5.43
C ASP A 15 18.66 -1.98 -4.83
N TRP A 16 18.74 -0.65 -4.93
CA TRP A 16 19.82 0.14 -4.33
C TRP A 16 19.85 0.01 -2.80
N LEU A 17 18.68 0.00 -2.16
CA LEU A 17 18.57 -0.19 -0.71
C LEU A 17 18.74 -1.65 -0.27
N GLY A 18 18.84 -2.61 -1.21
CA GLY A 18 18.95 -4.03 -0.87
C GLY A 18 17.67 -4.60 -0.23
N CYS A 19 16.49 -4.07 -0.57
CA CYS A 19 15.21 -4.61 -0.12
C CYS A 19 14.96 -6.02 -0.71
N GLN A 20 14.29 -6.89 0.04
CA GLN A 20 14.13 -8.32 -0.35
C GLN A 20 12.69 -8.83 -0.39
N LEU A 21 11.74 -8.12 0.23
CA LEU A 21 10.36 -8.59 0.36
C LEU A 21 9.43 -8.06 -0.74
N GLY A 22 10.00 -7.34 -1.71
CA GLY A 22 9.27 -6.67 -2.80
C GLY A 22 8.67 -5.34 -2.39
N TRP A 23 7.88 -4.76 -3.28
CA TRP A 23 7.29 -3.44 -3.10
C TRP A 23 5.88 -3.34 -3.67
N ARG A 24 5.08 -2.43 -3.12
CA ARG A 24 3.77 -2.07 -3.65
C ARG A 24 3.58 -0.57 -3.53
N PHE A 25 3.06 0.08 -4.56
CA PHE A 25 2.81 1.53 -4.52
C PHE A 25 1.34 1.85 -4.21
N LEU A 26 0.40 1.18 -4.89
CA LEU A 26 -1.02 1.33 -4.67
C LEU A 26 -1.67 0.04 -4.16
N TYR A 27 -2.62 0.23 -3.24
CA TYR A 27 -3.60 -0.74 -2.77
C TYR A 27 -4.98 -0.40 -3.31
N ALA A 28 -5.04 -0.09 -4.60
CA ALA A 28 -6.24 0.22 -5.33
C ALA A 28 -6.00 -0.10 -6.81
N PRO A 29 -7.07 -0.28 -7.60
CA PRO A 29 -6.98 -0.30 -9.05
C PRO A 29 -6.25 0.93 -9.59
N GLU A 30 -5.44 0.76 -10.64
CA GLU A 30 -4.67 1.89 -11.20
C GLU A 30 -5.58 3.05 -11.66
N ARG A 31 -6.78 2.73 -12.17
CA ARG A 31 -7.76 3.74 -12.61
C ARG A 31 -8.12 4.76 -11.50
N THR A 32 -8.06 4.31 -10.24
CA THR A 32 -8.42 5.12 -9.07
C THR A 32 -7.50 6.34 -8.91
N LEU A 33 -6.28 6.32 -9.47
CA LEU A 33 -5.39 7.50 -9.55
C LEU A 33 -6.04 8.71 -10.23
N ARG A 34 -6.95 8.48 -11.18
CA ARG A 34 -7.59 9.53 -12.00
C ARG A 34 -9.00 9.84 -11.54
N GLU A 35 -9.60 8.94 -10.77
CA GLU A 35 -11.03 8.94 -10.46
C GLU A 35 -11.32 9.32 -8.99
N ALA A 36 -10.38 9.10 -8.08
CA ALA A 36 -10.62 9.31 -6.65
C ALA A 36 -10.52 10.79 -6.24
N ASP A 37 -11.49 11.21 -5.43
CA ASP A 37 -11.47 12.50 -4.73
C ASP A 37 -10.74 12.42 -3.38
N VAL A 38 -10.58 11.22 -2.84
CA VAL A 38 -9.98 10.95 -1.52
C VAL A 38 -8.83 9.97 -1.66
N ALA A 39 -7.71 10.27 -1.01
CA ALA A 39 -6.56 9.38 -0.91
C ALA A 39 -6.28 8.98 0.54
N LEU A 40 -5.99 7.70 0.75
CA LEU A 40 -5.46 7.17 2.00
C LEU A 40 -4.00 6.78 1.78
N ILE A 41 -3.07 7.59 2.31
CA ILE A 41 -1.64 7.30 2.25
C ILE A 41 -1.19 6.72 3.59
N THR A 42 -0.69 5.49 3.55
CA THR A 42 -0.27 4.73 4.72
C THR A 42 1.24 4.54 4.73
N LEU A 43 1.80 3.93 5.78
CA LEU A 43 3.25 3.89 5.96
C LEU A 43 3.94 3.01 4.89
N ASN A 44 3.76 1.70 4.95
CA ASN A 44 4.35 0.74 4.03
C ASN A 44 3.53 -0.57 3.95
N PRO A 45 3.79 -1.46 2.97
CA PRO A 45 3.05 -2.71 2.76
C PRO A 45 3.03 -3.73 3.90
N GLY A 46 3.88 -3.57 4.93
CA GLY A 46 4.00 -4.46 6.09
C GLY A 46 4.31 -5.93 5.76
N GLY A 47 4.25 -6.84 6.73
CA GLY A 47 4.35 -8.29 6.48
C GLY A 47 5.77 -8.83 6.27
N ASP A 48 5.89 -10.16 6.35
CA ASP A 48 7.17 -10.87 6.49
C ASP A 48 7.47 -11.86 5.36
N ARG A 49 6.65 -11.85 4.31
CA ARG A 49 6.79 -12.73 3.14
C ARG A 49 7.05 -11.91 1.89
N TYR A 50 7.88 -12.47 1.01
CA TYR A 50 8.07 -11.92 -0.33
C TYR A 50 6.73 -11.86 -1.07
N GLN A 51 6.47 -10.72 -1.69
CA GLN A 51 5.44 -10.57 -2.70
C GLN A 51 6.05 -9.93 -3.94
N PRO A 52 5.68 -10.38 -5.16
CA PRO A 52 6.16 -9.75 -6.38
C PRO A 52 5.90 -8.23 -6.38
N PRO A 53 6.90 -7.42 -6.78
CA PRO A 53 6.74 -6.00 -7.03
C PRO A 53 5.50 -5.66 -7.88
N ALA A 54 4.73 -4.66 -7.47
CA ALA A 54 3.55 -4.24 -8.22
C ALA A 54 3.26 -2.75 -8.05
N TRP A 55 3.02 -2.07 -9.17
CA TRP A 55 2.56 -0.68 -9.18
C TRP A 55 1.21 -0.52 -8.48
N SER A 56 0.24 -1.34 -8.86
CA SER A 56 -1.11 -1.35 -8.30
C SER A 56 -1.52 -2.75 -7.87
N TYR A 57 -2.46 -2.80 -6.92
CA TYR A 57 -3.16 -4.02 -6.55
C TYR A 57 -4.64 -3.90 -6.89
N GLU A 58 -5.03 -4.58 -7.97
CA GLU A 58 -6.38 -4.52 -8.54
C GLU A 58 -7.44 -5.21 -7.67
N GLY A 59 -7.04 -5.92 -6.60
CA GLY A 59 -7.94 -6.51 -5.61
C GLY A 59 -8.55 -5.51 -4.63
N GLY A 60 -8.18 -4.22 -4.72
CA GLY A 60 -8.73 -3.14 -3.90
C GLY A 60 -7.99 -2.93 -2.58
N ASP A 61 -8.62 -2.17 -1.69
CA ASP A 61 -8.01 -1.71 -0.45
C ASP A 61 -7.74 -2.85 0.54
N ALA A 62 -6.48 -2.99 0.97
CA ALA A 62 -6.04 -3.96 1.98
C ALA A 62 -6.77 -3.81 3.33
N TYR A 63 -7.28 -2.62 3.65
CA TYR A 63 -8.12 -2.41 4.83
C TYR A 63 -9.51 -3.06 4.72
N CYS A 64 -9.88 -3.58 3.55
CA CYS A 64 -11.15 -4.27 3.30
C CYS A 64 -10.96 -5.72 2.85
N SER A 65 -9.97 -6.01 2.00
CA SER A 65 -9.84 -7.28 1.29
C SER A 65 -8.81 -8.25 1.86
N GLU A 66 -7.83 -7.77 2.64
CA GLU A 66 -6.74 -8.62 3.14
C GLU A 66 -7.04 -9.22 4.52
N ARG A 67 -6.53 -10.45 4.72
CA ARG A 67 -6.51 -11.14 6.01
C ARG A 67 -5.28 -10.71 6.82
N TRP A 68 -5.49 -10.14 8.01
CA TRP A 68 -4.42 -9.73 8.92
C TRP A 68 -4.47 -10.52 10.23
N GLY A 69 -3.39 -11.25 10.52
CA GLY A 69 -3.34 -12.20 11.64
C GLY A 69 -4.40 -13.30 11.49
N ASP A 70 -5.02 -13.68 12.60
CA ASP A 70 -6.09 -14.69 12.64
C ASP A 70 -7.50 -14.09 12.41
N CYS A 71 -7.60 -12.84 11.95
CA CYS A 71 -8.87 -12.19 11.68
C CYS A 71 -9.41 -12.58 10.30
N GLU A 72 -10.72 -12.52 10.10
CA GLU A 72 -11.30 -12.51 8.75
C GLU A 72 -10.88 -11.25 7.96
N PRO A 73 -10.93 -11.28 6.60
CA PRO A 73 -10.63 -10.10 5.80
C PRO A 73 -11.39 -8.85 6.26
N GLY A 74 -10.68 -7.74 6.39
CA GLY A 74 -11.25 -6.47 6.86
C GLY A 74 -11.67 -6.45 8.34
N ALA A 75 -11.46 -7.52 9.10
CA ALA A 75 -11.96 -7.62 10.48
C ALA A 75 -10.95 -7.19 11.55
N HIS A 76 -9.69 -6.96 11.22
CA HIS A 76 -8.69 -6.50 12.19
C HIS A 76 -9.05 -5.10 12.75
N ALA A 77 -8.65 -4.80 14.00
CA ALA A 77 -9.04 -3.57 14.68
C ALA A 77 -8.70 -2.29 13.87
N LEU A 78 -7.50 -2.24 13.30
CA LEU A 78 -7.07 -1.13 12.43
C LEU A 78 -7.88 -1.07 11.12
N GLN A 79 -8.22 -2.22 10.53
CA GLN A 79 -9.07 -2.27 9.33
C GLN A 79 -10.45 -1.66 9.59
N ARG A 80 -11.07 -2.02 10.73
CA ARG A 80 -12.35 -1.42 11.15
C ARG A 80 -12.27 0.08 11.42
N GLN A 81 -11.16 0.56 11.97
CA GLN A 81 -10.94 1.99 12.19
C GLN A 81 -10.89 2.76 10.87
N VAL A 82 -10.17 2.24 9.87
CA VAL A 82 -10.09 2.85 8.54
C VAL A 82 -11.44 2.78 7.81
N GLN A 83 -12.13 1.65 7.85
CA GLN A 83 -13.48 1.55 7.29
C GLN A 83 -14.45 2.54 7.95
N ARG A 84 -14.32 2.75 9.28
CA ARG A 84 -15.13 3.75 9.99
C ARG A 84 -14.78 5.18 9.55
N LEU A 85 -13.50 5.47 9.29
CA LEU A 85 -13.08 6.75 8.74
C LEU A 85 -13.73 7.00 7.37
N PHE A 86 -13.72 6.01 6.47
CA PHE A 86 -14.41 6.10 5.19
C PHE A 86 -15.91 6.35 5.34
N ALA A 87 -16.56 5.63 6.26
CA ALA A 87 -17.98 5.84 6.56
C ALA A 87 -18.29 7.26 7.10
N ILE A 88 -17.41 7.84 7.93
CA ILE A 88 -17.57 9.22 8.43
C ILE A 88 -17.47 10.22 7.28
N MET A 89 -16.59 9.97 6.32
CA MET A 89 -16.43 10.81 5.12
C MET A 89 -17.51 10.54 4.05
N SER A 90 -18.36 9.53 4.26
CA SER A 90 -19.36 9.08 3.27
C SER A 90 -18.73 8.73 1.92
N VAL A 91 -17.57 8.06 1.95
CA VAL A 91 -16.87 7.57 0.75
C VAL A 91 -16.84 6.05 0.74
N GLU A 92 -17.11 5.45 -0.42
CA GLU A 92 -16.98 4.00 -0.61
C GLU A 92 -15.51 3.61 -0.64
N PRO A 93 -15.08 2.53 0.04
CA PRO A 93 -13.66 2.12 0.06
C PRO A 93 -13.08 1.90 -1.34
N THR A 94 -13.88 1.43 -2.29
CA THR A 94 -13.44 1.21 -3.69
C THR A 94 -13.21 2.51 -4.47
N ALA A 95 -13.70 3.65 -3.97
CA ALA A 95 -13.51 4.97 -4.55
C ALA A 95 -12.33 5.73 -3.92
N VAL A 96 -11.64 5.15 -2.93
CA VAL A 96 -10.48 5.74 -2.28
C VAL A 96 -9.20 5.30 -2.98
N LEU A 97 -8.33 6.26 -3.28
CA LEU A 97 -6.95 5.96 -3.70
C LEU A 97 -6.13 5.57 -2.48
N SER A 98 -6.01 4.26 -2.25
CA SER A 98 -5.18 3.74 -1.16
C SER A 98 -3.76 3.44 -1.65
N GLY A 99 -2.76 3.94 -0.92
CA GLY A 99 -1.36 3.80 -1.26
C GLY A 99 -0.44 3.87 -0.04
N VAL A 100 0.87 3.85 -0.31
CA VAL A 100 1.90 3.88 0.73
C VAL A 100 2.92 4.97 0.45
N LEU A 101 3.35 5.65 1.51
CA LEU A 101 4.42 6.65 1.47
C LEU A 101 5.75 5.98 1.14
N VAL A 102 5.97 4.80 1.72
CA VAL A 102 7.19 4.03 1.59
C VAL A 102 6.86 2.67 0.96
N PRO A 103 7.17 2.47 -0.33
CA PRO A 103 6.62 1.35 -1.09
C PRO A 103 7.26 0.00 -0.78
N PHE A 104 8.32 -0.07 0.03
CA PHE A 104 9.04 -1.32 0.26
C PHE A 104 8.48 -2.11 1.46
N ARG A 105 8.33 -3.42 1.23
CA ARG A 105 7.78 -4.34 2.21
C ARG A 105 8.80 -4.61 3.33
N SER A 106 8.35 -4.54 4.58
CA SER A 106 9.18 -4.88 5.75
C SER A 106 8.34 -5.49 6.86
N ARG A 107 8.93 -6.44 7.61
CA ARG A 107 8.27 -7.10 8.75
C ARG A 107 8.03 -6.12 9.90
N ARG A 108 9.03 -5.28 10.15
CA ARG A 108 8.99 -4.20 11.13
C ARG A 108 9.46 -2.93 10.45
N TRP A 109 9.01 -1.79 10.97
CA TRP A 109 9.48 -0.51 10.46
C TRP A 109 10.98 -0.35 10.71
N GLU A 110 11.46 -0.78 11.87
CA GLU A 110 12.86 -0.67 12.29
C GLU A 110 13.78 -1.66 11.59
N SER A 111 13.24 -2.70 10.95
CA SER A 111 14.02 -3.70 10.22
C SER A 111 14.35 -3.27 8.78
N TRP A 112 14.23 -1.98 8.50
CA TRP A 112 14.51 -1.42 7.19
C TRP A 112 16.02 -1.51 6.86
N PRO A 113 16.39 -1.83 5.61
CA PRO A 113 17.80 -1.79 5.22
C PRO A 113 18.34 -0.36 5.42
N GLN A 114 19.43 -0.24 6.18
CA GLN A 114 20.10 1.04 6.44
C GLN A 114 21.26 1.29 5.45
N GLN A 115 21.13 0.84 4.21
CA GLN A 115 22.17 1.13 3.22
C GLN A 115 22.10 2.62 2.87
N ALA A 116 23.22 3.30 3.12
CA ALA A 116 23.47 4.73 2.90
C ALA A 116 24.36 4.93 1.68
#